data_AF-A0A0G0Z2J0-F1
#
_entry.id   AF-A0A0G0Z2J0-F1
#
_cell.length_a   1.000
_cell.length_b   1.000
_cell.length_c   1.000
_cell.angle_alpha   90.00
_cell.angle_beta   90.00
_cell.angle_gamma   90.00
#
_symmetry.space_group_name_H-M   'P 1'
#
loop_
_entity.id
_entity.type
_entity.pdbx_description
1 polymer ?
#
loop_
_entity_poly.entity_id
_entity_poly.type
_entity_poly.pdbx_seq_one_letter_code
_entity_poly.pdbx_strand_id
1 'polypeptide(L)'
;YIEQLWKTAPFSFVLTSNNIDPFHFALLSFARNHSIPYALLIHDAQGSTFCDFFYKPDDTLLVWGNFQKRLISKEFPTLRCIVTGHPDFDNSMAQTKENQPIFDLKSKKIIRVLVLSTYNPYVQFPNQEVLFDVFRELNKIKKYRIAVTLKSHPSEYHAKLVDLVQKSIDYPLQLSFESADKLIEANDIIVTQSTSAGFRAVLLSKPTVYLNLHDYKDYEPYAEEGAALGVYSLSQLNPSIEALIKQPDICRKDQTIFSAVDILKFLTKQNIKIVGLIIHPAKFSKKGEELVRLSRLPKNKIFYGDRLNTNETVTAIRNLKPDLFLSINFRYLLKDQIISVPSHGCINLHFGYLPYNRGVFADAWSIIDDTPAGITYHLIDPGIDTGKIVVQQQVEKSLTDTGKSLYQKLTLTAYDLFVKTWPKIQNWSFKPITQSSGGAYHRRSGISLIDKIDLNKKYLAKDLINILRARTFPPYNGAYFLTPQGKKIYLRLQLYIEK
;
A
#
# COMPACT_ATOMS: atom_id res chain seq x y z
N TYR A 1 -17.48 -16.40 31.27
CA TYR A 1 -16.43 -15.77 30.44
C TYR A 1 -16.77 -15.82 28.95
N ILE A 2 -16.92 -17.00 28.31
CA ILE A 2 -17.25 -17.12 26.86
C ILE A 2 -18.52 -16.34 26.46
N GLU A 3 -19.64 -16.48 27.19
CA GLU A 3 -20.86 -15.69 26.95
C GLU A 3 -20.67 -14.16 27.01
N GLN A 4 -19.66 -13.71 27.76
CA GLN A 4 -19.39 -12.30 28.01
C GLN A 4 -18.61 -11.68 26.84
N LEU A 5 -17.70 -12.45 26.23
CA LEU A 5 -17.13 -12.15 24.92
C LEU A 5 -18.24 -12.12 23.85
N TRP A 6 -19.14 -13.11 23.86
CA TRP A 6 -20.22 -13.26 22.88
C TRP A 6 -21.13 -12.03 22.76
N LYS A 7 -21.42 -11.36 23.89
CA LYS A 7 -22.28 -10.16 23.94
C LYS A 7 -21.62 -8.88 23.40
N THR A 8 -20.33 -8.92 23.01
CA THR A 8 -19.55 -7.69 22.70
C THR A 8 -18.99 -7.59 21.28
N ALA A 9 -19.02 -8.66 20.47
CA ALA A 9 -18.47 -8.66 19.13
C ALA A 9 -19.36 -9.37 18.08
N PRO A 10 -19.68 -8.73 16.94
CA PRO A 10 -20.47 -9.34 15.87
C PRO A 10 -19.59 -10.21 14.95
N PHE A 11 -19.08 -11.32 15.48
CA PHE A 11 -18.36 -12.32 14.69
C PHE A 11 -19.34 -13.36 14.14
N SER A 12 -19.47 -13.42 12.81
CA SER A 12 -20.24 -14.48 12.13
C SER A 12 -19.49 -15.80 12.02
N PHE A 13 -18.23 -15.86 12.48
CA PHE A 13 -17.32 -17.00 12.39
C PHE A 13 -16.37 -17.01 13.60
N VAL A 14 -16.19 -18.18 14.22
CA VAL A 14 -15.10 -18.45 15.17
C VAL A 14 -13.81 -18.81 14.39
N LEU A 15 -12.65 -18.56 14.99
CA LEU A 15 -11.31 -18.93 14.51
C LEU A 15 -10.51 -19.47 15.70
N THR A 16 -9.84 -20.63 15.56
CA THR A 16 -9.02 -21.25 16.62
C THR A 16 -7.75 -21.87 16.02
N SER A 17 -6.62 -21.92 16.73
CA SER A 17 -5.35 -22.46 16.19
C SER A 17 -5.05 -23.91 16.65
N ASN A 18 -3.89 -24.44 16.28
CA ASN A 18 -3.64 -25.90 16.20
C ASN A 18 -3.45 -26.65 17.53
N ASN A 19 -3.51 -25.98 18.69
CA ASN A 19 -3.48 -26.66 19.99
C ASN A 19 -4.89 -27.12 20.36
N ILE A 20 -5.27 -28.31 19.90
CA ILE A 20 -6.59 -28.91 20.14
C ILE A 20 -6.71 -29.36 21.61
N ASP A 21 -6.97 -28.39 22.49
CA ASP A 21 -7.20 -28.61 23.93
C ASP A 21 -8.70 -28.82 24.26
N PRO A 22 -9.07 -29.19 25.50
CA PRO A 22 -10.47 -29.36 25.90
C PRO A 22 -11.35 -28.10 25.77
N PHE A 23 -10.76 -26.90 25.77
CA PHE A 23 -11.48 -25.63 25.62
C PHE A 23 -11.91 -25.41 24.15
N HIS A 24 -11.10 -25.86 23.19
CA HIS A 24 -11.44 -25.88 21.77
C HIS A 24 -12.65 -26.80 21.50
N PHE A 25 -12.64 -28.02 22.04
CA PHE A 25 -13.76 -28.95 21.89
C PHE A 25 -15.08 -28.39 22.46
N ALA A 26 -15.03 -27.70 23.61
CA ALA A 26 -16.21 -27.06 24.20
C ALA A 26 -16.79 -25.97 23.29
N LEU A 27 -15.95 -25.12 22.69
CA LEU A 27 -16.39 -24.05 21.78
C LEU A 27 -17.05 -24.60 20.50
N LEU A 28 -16.46 -25.63 19.89
CA LEU A 28 -16.99 -26.28 18.69
C LEU A 28 -18.35 -26.94 18.95
N SER A 29 -18.49 -27.65 20.08
CA SER A 29 -19.75 -28.28 20.48
C SER A 29 -20.86 -27.26 20.77
N PHE A 30 -20.51 -26.13 21.40
CA PHE A 30 -21.44 -25.02 21.64
C PHE A 30 -21.92 -24.37 20.34
N ALA A 31 -21.01 -24.03 19.42
CA ALA A 31 -21.36 -23.44 18.12
C ALA A 31 -22.29 -24.36 17.30
N ARG A 32 -22.01 -25.67 17.30
CA ARG A 32 -22.83 -26.71 16.66
C ARG A 32 -24.24 -26.82 17.24
N ASN A 33 -24.38 -26.76 18.58
CA ASN A 33 -25.69 -26.85 19.25
C ASN A 33 -26.56 -25.59 19.08
N HIS A 34 -26.01 -24.50 18.56
CA HIS A 34 -26.73 -23.24 18.30
C HIS A 34 -26.70 -22.81 16.82
N SER A 35 -26.29 -23.71 15.91
CA SER A 35 -26.25 -23.48 14.46
C SER A 35 -25.42 -22.26 14.02
N ILE A 36 -24.30 -22.00 14.71
CA ILE A 36 -23.45 -20.82 14.50
C ILE A 36 -22.26 -21.21 13.59
N PRO A 37 -21.97 -20.48 12.48
CA PRO A 37 -20.84 -20.80 11.61
C PRO A 37 -19.48 -20.62 12.30
N TYR A 38 -18.49 -21.44 11.94
CA TYR A 38 -17.16 -21.45 12.53
C TYR A 38 -16.10 -21.95 11.53
N ALA A 39 -14.85 -21.56 11.74
CA ALA A 39 -13.67 -22.08 11.05
C ALA A 39 -12.62 -22.53 12.05
N LEU A 40 -11.95 -23.64 11.73
CA LEU A 40 -10.73 -24.10 12.40
C LEU A 40 -9.51 -23.57 11.64
N LEU A 41 -8.43 -23.18 12.31
CA LEU A 41 -7.13 -22.81 11.73
C LEU A 41 -6.05 -23.76 12.26
N ILE A 42 -5.16 -24.23 11.40
CA ILE A 42 -4.16 -25.28 11.70
C ILE A 42 -2.76 -24.75 11.37
N HIS A 43 -1.71 -25.09 12.13
CA HIS A 43 -0.32 -24.64 11.90
C HIS A 43 0.71 -25.77 12.01
N ASP A 44 1.56 -25.88 11.00
CA ASP A 44 2.83 -26.64 10.97
C ASP A 44 2.80 -28.10 11.50
N ALA A 45 1.88 -28.92 10.98
CA ALA A 45 1.73 -30.31 11.43
C ALA A 45 2.49 -31.32 10.54
N GLN A 46 3.79 -31.54 10.82
CA GLN A 46 4.44 -32.80 10.45
C GLN A 46 4.02 -33.91 11.42
N GLY A 47 2.83 -34.51 11.21
CA GLY A 47 2.33 -35.61 12.03
C GLY A 47 1.19 -36.38 11.37
N SER A 48 1.33 -37.70 11.27
CA SER A 48 0.42 -38.57 10.51
C SER A 48 -0.69 -39.21 11.38
N THR A 49 -1.39 -38.40 12.18
CA THR A 49 -2.51 -38.86 13.03
C THR A 49 -3.61 -37.79 13.14
N PHE A 50 -4.65 -37.91 12.31
CA PHE A 50 -5.96 -37.32 12.56
C PHE A 50 -6.98 -38.47 12.65
N CYS A 51 -7.89 -38.42 13.62
CA CYS A 51 -8.81 -39.52 13.92
C CYS A 51 -10.15 -39.38 13.15
N ASP A 52 -10.72 -40.50 12.72
CA ASP A 52 -11.97 -40.59 11.97
C ASP A 52 -13.18 -40.00 12.73
N PHE A 53 -13.62 -38.78 12.41
CA PHE A 53 -14.78 -38.15 13.05
C PHE A 53 -15.69 -37.32 12.12
N PHE A 54 -16.89 -37.00 12.64
CA PHE A 54 -18.09 -36.72 11.84
C PHE A 54 -18.34 -35.22 11.53
N TYR A 55 -18.19 -34.87 10.26
CA TYR A 55 -18.46 -33.53 9.70
C TYR A 55 -19.82 -33.46 8.97
N LYS A 56 -20.37 -32.25 8.78
CA LYS A 56 -21.51 -32.01 7.87
C LYS A 56 -21.05 -31.37 6.54
N PRO A 57 -21.80 -31.51 5.43
CA PRO A 57 -21.42 -30.98 4.11
C PRO A 57 -21.34 -29.45 3.94
N ASP A 58 -21.45 -28.68 5.01
CA ASP A 58 -21.50 -27.22 4.99
C ASP A 58 -20.42 -26.54 5.84
N ASP A 59 -19.68 -27.29 6.65
CA ASP A 59 -18.63 -26.77 7.55
C ASP A 59 -17.37 -26.31 6.75
N THR A 60 -16.52 -25.48 7.36
CA THR A 60 -15.36 -24.82 6.67
C THR A 60 -14.09 -24.82 7.55
N LEU A 61 -12.94 -24.99 6.91
CA LEU A 61 -11.61 -25.22 7.48
C LEU A 61 -10.57 -24.22 6.93
N LEU A 62 -9.51 -23.93 7.69
CA LEU A 62 -8.39 -23.06 7.34
C LEU A 62 -7.09 -23.66 7.90
N VAL A 63 -5.95 -23.32 7.30
CA VAL A 63 -4.63 -23.95 7.56
C VAL A 63 -3.51 -22.89 7.49
N TRP A 64 -2.28 -23.25 7.83
CA TRP A 64 -1.10 -22.37 7.95
C TRP A 64 0.13 -23.27 7.87
N GLY A 65 0.97 -23.16 6.83
CA GLY A 65 2.13 -24.05 6.63
C GLY A 65 1.91 -25.11 5.57
N ASN A 66 2.76 -26.13 5.59
CA ASN A 66 2.90 -27.09 4.49
C ASN A 66 1.95 -28.29 4.65
N PHE A 67 0.83 -28.32 3.91
CA PHE A 67 -0.25 -29.32 4.07
C PHE A 67 -0.84 -29.80 2.74
N GLN A 68 -0.86 -31.11 2.51
CA GLN A 68 -1.38 -31.67 1.25
C GLN A 68 -2.92 -31.73 1.18
N LYS A 69 -3.47 -30.91 0.29
CA LYS A 69 -4.91 -30.79 -0.02
C LYS A 69 -5.60 -32.13 -0.39
N ARG A 70 -4.85 -33.11 -0.90
CA ARG A 70 -5.37 -34.42 -1.35
C ARG A 70 -5.72 -35.38 -0.21
N LEU A 71 -5.07 -35.30 0.96
CA LEU A 71 -5.53 -36.00 2.16
C LEU A 71 -6.86 -35.39 2.62
N ILE A 72 -6.88 -34.06 2.80
CA ILE A 72 -8.06 -33.30 3.25
C ILE A 72 -9.31 -33.62 2.40
N SER A 73 -9.19 -33.66 1.07
CA SER A 73 -10.33 -34.00 0.19
C SER A 73 -10.74 -35.46 0.19
N LYS A 74 -9.87 -36.38 0.64
CA LYS A 74 -10.13 -37.83 0.64
C LYS A 74 -10.74 -38.28 1.98
N GLU A 75 -10.30 -37.69 3.08
CA GLU A 75 -10.82 -37.93 4.43
C GLU A 75 -12.06 -37.07 4.72
N PHE A 76 -12.11 -35.84 4.21
CA PHE A 76 -13.20 -34.88 4.45
C PHE A 76 -13.83 -34.38 3.13
N PRO A 77 -14.43 -35.28 2.31
CA PRO A 77 -14.89 -34.98 0.94
C PRO A 77 -16.04 -33.98 0.82
N THR A 78 -16.55 -33.47 1.94
CA THR A 78 -17.72 -32.57 2.00
C THR A 78 -17.41 -31.21 2.66
N LEU A 79 -16.14 -30.88 2.94
CA LEU A 79 -15.69 -29.61 3.55
C LEU A 79 -15.10 -28.58 2.55
N ARG A 80 -14.85 -27.35 3.02
CA ARG A 80 -14.27 -26.19 2.29
C ARG A 80 -12.95 -25.70 2.98
N CYS A 81 -11.83 -25.33 2.30
CA CYS A 81 -10.46 -25.16 2.94
C CYS A 81 -9.45 -24.08 2.35
N ILE A 82 -8.56 -23.38 3.15
CA ILE A 82 -7.64 -22.18 2.79
C ILE A 82 -6.27 -22.00 3.65
N VAL A 83 -5.21 -21.12 3.39
CA VAL A 83 -3.78 -21.04 4.01
C VAL A 83 -2.97 -19.64 4.11
N THR A 84 -2.00 -19.24 5.06
CA THR A 84 -1.23 -17.85 5.15
C THR A 84 0.11 -17.36 6.05
N GLY A 85 1.38 -17.88 6.31
CA GLY A 85 2.54 -17.12 7.10
C GLY A 85 3.99 -17.69 7.56
N HIS A 86 5.23 -17.04 7.45
CA HIS A 86 6.62 -17.51 7.96
C HIS A 86 8.01 -16.65 7.87
N PRO A 87 9.14 -16.89 8.67
CA PRO A 87 10.46 -16.09 8.72
C PRO A 87 11.90 -16.78 8.58
N ASP A 88 13.10 -16.07 8.77
CA ASP A 88 14.56 -16.54 8.58
C ASP A 88 15.78 -15.83 9.40
N PHE A 89 17.11 -15.94 9.03
CA PHE A 89 18.34 -16.12 9.91
C PHE A 89 19.73 -15.32 9.81
N ASP A 90 20.07 -14.59 8.74
CA ASP A 90 21.42 -14.13 8.26
C ASP A 90 22.81 -14.18 9.01
N ASN A 91 22.98 -13.77 10.29
CA ASN A 91 24.16 -12.94 10.68
C ASN A 91 25.52 -13.63 11.00
N SER A 92 25.72 -14.94 10.76
CA SER A 92 26.75 -15.74 11.47
C SER A 92 28.01 -16.20 10.71
N MET A 93 28.10 -16.07 9.37
CA MET A 93 29.18 -16.73 8.58
C MET A 93 30.04 -15.83 7.68
N ALA A 94 29.86 -14.51 7.69
CA ALA A 94 30.45 -13.59 6.70
C ALA A 94 31.96 -13.26 6.88
N GLN A 95 32.75 -14.08 7.60
CA GLN A 95 34.15 -13.75 7.96
C GLN A 95 35.23 -14.75 7.50
N THR A 96 34.88 -15.93 6.95
CA THR A 96 35.83 -17.06 6.83
C THR A 96 36.03 -17.63 5.42
N LYS A 97 35.54 -16.96 4.38
CA LYS A 97 35.73 -17.35 2.96
C LYS A 97 36.06 -16.12 2.12
N GLU A 98 36.89 -16.28 1.09
CA GLU A 98 37.36 -15.16 0.27
C GLU A 98 36.19 -14.48 -0.47
N ASN A 99 36.05 -13.16 -0.27
CA ASN A 99 34.98 -12.38 -0.88
C ASN A 99 35.27 -12.15 -2.37
N GLN A 100 34.55 -12.86 -3.24
CA GLN A 100 34.56 -12.54 -4.67
C GLN A 100 33.92 -11.17 -4.92
N PRO A 101 34.51 -10.33 -5.80
CA PRO A 101 34.07 -8.96 -5.99
C PRO A 101 32.70 -8.89 -6.67
N ILE A 102 31.83 -7.99 -6.19
CA ILE A 102 30.54 -7.70 -6.84
C ILE A 102 30.82 -7.16 -8.25
N PHE A 103 30.26 -7.81 -9.29
CA PHE A 103 30.53 -7.55 -10.71
C PHE A 103 30.69 -6.06 -11.11
N ASP A 104 31.94 -5.59 -11.28
CA ASP A 104 32.26 -4.32 -11.96
C ASP A 104 32.43 -4.57 -13.46
N LEU A 105 31.34 -4.39 -14.23
CA LEU A 105 31.30 -4.66 -15.67
C LEU A 105 31.04 -3.38 -16.48
N LYS A 106 32.13 -2.68 -16.80
CA LYS A 106 32.17 -1.37 -17.48
C LYS A 106 31.79 -1.43 -18.98
N SER A 107 30.52 -1.69 -19.30
CA SER A 107 29.85 -1.18 -20.52
C SER A 107 28.38 -1.62 -20.62
N LYS A 108 27.50 -0.71 -21.06
CA LYS A 108 26.04 -0.85 -21.28
C LYS A 108 25.26 -1.43 -20.09
N LYS A 109 24.44 -0.57 -19.45
CA LYS A 109 23.60 -0.78 -18.25
C LYS A 109 23.16 -2.25 -18.04
N ILE A 110 23.90 -2.94 -17.16
CA ILE A 110 23.59 -4.29 -16.67
C ILE A 110 22.64 -4.17 -15.47
N ILE A 111 21.71 -5.11 -15.36
CA ILE A 111 20.69 -5.14 -14.32
C ILE A 111 21.06 -6.22 -13.30
N ARG A 112 21.32 -5.82 -12.06
CA ARG A 112 21.84 -6.72 -11.02
C ARG A 112 20.68 -7.32 -10.23
N VAL A 113 20.58 -8.65 -10.25
CA VAL A 113 19.51 -9.39 -9.57
C VAL A 113 20.10 -10.19 -8.41
N LEU A 114 19.62 -9.95 -7.19
CA LEU A 114 19.96 -10.77 -6.03
C LEU A 114 18.94 -11.89 -5.87
N VAL A 115 19.38 -13.15 -5.88
CA VAL A 115 18.58 -14.31 -5.46
C VAL A 115 18.99 -14.67 -4.02
N LEU A 116 18.01 -14.72 -3.12
CA LEU A 116 18.18 -15.05 -1.71
C LEU A 116 17.72 -16.50 -1.46
N SER A 117 18.62 -17.42 -1.08
CA SER A 117 18.22 -18.74 -0.54
C SER A 117 17.94 -18.68 0.97
N THR A 118 17.07 -19.57 1.43
CA THR A 118 16.80 -19.84 2.85
C THR A 118 16.83 -21.34 3.09
N TYR A 119 17.40 -21.75 4.22
CA TYR A 119 17.30 -23.11 4.71
C TYR A 119 16.11 -23.20 5.66
N ASN A 120 14.98 -23.68 5.15
CA ASN A 120 13.81 -23.99 5.95
C ASN A 120 13.25 -25.35 5.49
N PRO A 121 13.06 -26.34 6.39
CA PRO A 121 12.56 -27.66 6.01
C PRO A 121 11.15 -27.66 5.40
N TYR A 122 10.44 -26.53 5.44
CA TYR A 122 9.11 -26.33 4.88
C TYR A 122 9.04 -25.42 3.64
N VAL A 123 10.16 -24.83 3.19
CA VAL A 123 10.18 -23.84 2.08
C VAL A 123 11.35 -24.10 1.14
N GLN A 124 11.10 -24.28 -0.17
CA GLN A 124 12.10 -24.84 -1.10
C GLN A 124 13.14 -23.84 -1.64
N PHE A 125 14.00 -23.32 -0.76
CA PHE A 125 15.36 -22.91 -1.16
C PHE A 125 16.53 -23.82 -0.74
N PRO A 126 16.39 -24.89 0.10
CA PRO A 126 17.40 -25.93 0.20
C PRO A 126 17.34 -26.98 -0.94
N ASN A 127 16.43 -26.84 -1.91
CA ASN A 127 16.47 -27.65 -3.13
C ASN A 127 17.27 -26.95 -4.24
N GLN A 128 18.41 -27.54 -4.59
CA GLN A 128 19.31 -27.08 -5.63
C GLN A 128 18.69 -27.09 -7.03
N GLU A 129 17.69 -27.93 -7.29
CA GLU A 129 16.98 -27.99 -8.57
C GLU A 129 16.07 -26.77 -8.80
N VAL A 130 15.42 -26.26 -7.75
CA VAL A 130 14.59 -25.04 -7.83
C VAL A 130 15.47 -23.83 -8.11
N LEU A 131 16.62 -23.73 -7.45
CA LEU A 131 17.66 -22.75 -7.78
C LEU A 131 18.12 -22.88 -9.24
N PHE A 132 18.45 -24.10 -9.68
CA PHE A 132 18.89 -24.40 -11.06
C PHE A 132 17.90 -23.90 -12.11
N ASP A 133 16.61 -24.18 -11.93
CA ASP A 133 15.57 -23.75 -12.86
C ASP A 133 15.16 -22.29 -12.71
N VAL A 134 15.26 -21.67 -11.52
CA VAL A 134 15.18 -20.20 -11.38
C VAL A 134 16.27 -19.53 -12.23
N PHE A 135 17.51 -20.02 -12.19
CA PHE A 135 18.59 -19.46 -13.00
C PHE A 135 18.41 -19.73 -14.51
N ARG A 136 17.92 -20.91 -14.90
CA ARG A 136 17.64 -21.24 -16.31
C ARG A 136 16.37 -20.58 -16.85
N GLU A 137 15.44 -20.18 -16.00
CA GLU A 137 14.32 -19.32 -16.38
C GLU A 137 14.81 -17.89 -16.59
N LEU A 138 15.53 -17.29 -15.63
CA LEU A 138 16.15 -15.96 -15.79
C LEU A 138 17.03 -15.86 -17.06
N ASN A 139 17.65 -16.98 -17.48
CA ASN A 139 18.42 -17.07 -18.72
C ASN A 139 17.60 -16.76 -19.98
N LYS A 140 16.27 -16.90 -19.95
CA LYS A 140 15.39 -16.64 -21.09
C LYS A 140 15.10 -15.13 -21.27
N ILE A 141 15.50 -14.25 -20.33
CA ILE A 141 15.42 -12.79 -20.46
C ILE A 141 16.51 -12.26 -21.41
N LYS A 142 16.49 -12.67 -22.68
CA LYS A 142 17.47 -12.25 -23.71
C LYS A 142 17.39 -10.76 -24.08
N LYS A 143 16.33 -10.06 -23.65
CA LYS A 143 16.07 -8.65 -23.94
C LYS A 143 16.90 -7.68 -23.09
N TYR A 144 17.38 -8.12 -21.93
CA TYR A 144 18.10 -7.29 -20.97
C TYR A 144 19.40 -7.97 -20.56
N ARG A 145 20.50 -7.21 -20.43
CA ARG A 145 21.74 -7.75 -19.86
C ARG A 145 21.58 -7.82 -18.34
N ILE A 146 21.31 -9.01 -17.83
CA ILE A 146 21.29 -9.27 -16.39
C ILE A 146 22.65 -9.76 -15.90
N ALA A 147 22.92 -9.58 -14.61
CA ALA A 147 23.94 -10.32 -13.87
C ALA A 147 23.34 -10.70 -12.53
N VAL A 148 23.60 -11.92 -12.05
CA VAL A 148 22.90 -12.49 -10.90
C VAL A 148 23.89 -12.80 -9.78
N THR A 149 23.56 -12.37 -8.57
CA THR A 149 24.23 -12.84 -7.35
C THR A 149 23.30 -13.80 -6.63
N LEU A 150 23.75 -15.02 -6.37
CA LEU A 150 23.16 -15.89 -5.36
C LEU A 150 23.77 -15.54 -4.00
N LYS A 151 22.95 -15.15 -3.04
CA LYS A 151 23.30 -15.26 -1.62
C LYS A 151 22.73 -16.58 -1.11
N SER A 152 23.60 -17.46 -0.63
CA SER A 152 23.16 -18.67 0.09
C SER A 152 22.85 -18.35 1.55
N HIS A 153 21.89 -19.08 2.11
CA HIS A 153 21.69 -19.17 3.55
C HIS A 153 22.98 -19.71 4.23
N PRO A 154 23.34 -19.26 5.44
CA PRO A 154 24.59 -19.66 6.11
C PRO A 154 24.84 -21.18 6.17
N SER A 155 23.81 -21.97 6.48
CA SER A 155 23.90 -23.45 6.55
C SER A 155 24.15 -24.17 5.21
N GLU A 156 24.29 -23.44 4.10
CA GLU A 156 24.31 -23.99 2.74
C GLU A 156 25.56 -23.57 1.94
N TYR A 157 26.01 -24.41 1.00
CA TYR A 157 27.19 -24.11 0.19
C TYR A 157 27.01 -24.47 -1.29
N HIS A 158 26.45 -23.53 -2.05
CA HIS A 158 26.02 -23.73 -3.44
C HIS A 158 27.11 -23.56 -4.52
N ALA A 159 28.40 -23.61 -4.18
CA ALA A 159 29.48 -23.37 -5.17
C ALA A 159 29.41 -24.32 -6.36
N LYS A 160 29.33 -25.63 -6.10
CA LYS A 160 29.18 -26.67 -7.15
C LYS A 160 27.91 -26.52 -8.00
N LEU A 161 26.84 -25.96 -7.42
CA LEU A 161 25.60 -25.67 -8.15
C LEU A 161 25.84 -24.51 -9.13
N VAL A 162 26.46 -23.41 -8.68
CA VAL A 162 26.79 -22.27 -9.55
C VAL A 162 27.73 -22.69 -10.69
N ASP A 163 28.77 -23.48 -10.40
CA ASP A 163 29.70 -24.04 -11.41
C ASP A 163 29.00 -24.92 -12.47
N LEU A 164 27.90 -25.56 -12.10
CA LEU A 164 27.11 -26.42 -12.99
C LEU A 164 26.08 -25.60 -13.79
N VAL A 165 25.35 -24.72 -13.11
CA VAL A 165 24.37 -23.79 -13.71
C VAL A 165 25.03 -22.93 -14.77
N GLN A 166 26.19 -22.31 -14.46
CA GLN A 166 26.88 -21.33 -15.31
C GLN A 166 27.25 -21.90 -16.69
N LYS A 167 27.39 -23.22 -16.83
CA LYS A 167 27.63 -23.93 -18.10
C LYS A 167 26.39 -24.05 -19.00
N SER A 168 25.21 -23.69 -18.49
CA SER A 168 23.90 -23.80 -19.16
C SER A 168 23.16 -22.47 -19.34
N ILE A 169 23.79 -21.36 -18.94
CA ILE A 169 23.28 -19.99 -19.01
C ILE A 169 24.31 -19.05 -19.64
N ASP A 170 23.89 -17.93 -20.24
CA ASP A 170 24.78 -16.98 -20.93
C ASP A 170 24.94 -15.61 -20.26
N TYR A 171 24.42 -15.46 -19.03
CA TYR A 171 24.67 -14.31 -18.16
C TYR A 171 25.64 -14.66 -17.02
N PRO A 172 26.32 -13.67 -16.41
CA PRO A 172 27.20 -13.90 -15.26
C PRO A 172 26.40 -14.22 -13.99
N LEU A 173 26.65 -15.39 -13.40
CA LEU A 173 26.13 -15.83 -12.10
C LEU A 173 27.29 -16.00 -11.12
N GLN A 174 27.19 -15.39 -9.94
CA GLN A 174 28.16 -15.52 -8.86
C GLN A 174 27.50 -15.95 -7.54
N LEU A 175 28.27 -16.63 -6.68
CA LEU A 175 27.91 -16.93 -5.30
C LEU A 175 28.57 -15.91 -4.37
N SER A 176 27.81 -15.34 -3.44
CA SER A 176 28.34 -14.41 -2.44
C SER A 176 27.88 -14.76 -1.02
N PHE A 177 28.79 -14.54 -0.07
CA PHE A 177 28.57 -14.73 1.38
C PHE A 177 28.63 -13.41 2.16
N GLU A 178 28.65 -12.27 1.45
CA GLU A 178 28.49 -10.94 2.04
C GLU A 178 27.13 -10.78 2.75
N SER A 179 27.02 -9.75 3.60
CA SER A 179 25.79 -9.48 4.33
C SER A 179 24.63 -9.18 3.39
N ALA A 180 23.41 -9.61 3.74
CA ALA A 180 22.22 -9.32 2.93
C ALA A 180 22.07 -7.83 2.68
N ASP A 181 22.28 -6.98 3.68
CA ASP A 181 22.02 -5.55 3.55
C ASP A 181 22.93 -4.90 2.48
N LYS A 182 24.24 -5.25 2.43
CA LYS A 182 25.17 -4.85 1.36
C LYS A 182 24.71 -5.35 -0.02
N LEU A 183 24.34 -6.64 -0.11
CA LEU A 183 23.97 -7.25 -1.39
C LEU A 183 22.62 -6.72 -1.88
N ILE A 184 21.67 -6.46 -0.99
CA ILE A 184 20.39 -5.83 -1.28
C ILE A 184 20.63 -4.40 -1.77
N GLU A 185 21.51 -3.62 -1.12
CA GLU A 185 21.89 -2.29 -1.59
C GLU A 185 22.53 -2.33 -2.99
N ALA A 186 23.49 -3.22 -3.20
CA ALA A 186 24.28 -3.36 -4.42
C ALA A 186 23.55 -4.03 -5.61
N ASN A 187 22.35 -4.59 -5.41
CA ASN A 187 21.51 -5.13 -6.48
C ASN A 187 20.28 -4.24 -6.76
N ASP A 188 19.79 -4.30 -8.00
CA ASP A 188 18.71 -3.44 -8.50
C ASP A 188 17.33 -4.08 -8.30
N ILE A 189 17.26 -5.42 -8.36
CA ILE A 189 16.05 -6.23 -8.14
C ILE A 189 16.39 -7.37 -7.19
N ILE A 190 15.50 -7.68 -6.25
CA ILE A 190 15.64 -8.77 -5.28
C ILE A 190 14.63 -9.87 -5.59
N VAL A 191 15.04 -11.12 -5.45
CA VAL A 191 14.24 -12.33 -5.67
C VAL A 191 14.37 -13.21 -4.43
N THR A 192 13.25 -13.52 -3.78
CA THR A 192 13.22 -14.10 -2.43
C THR A 192 12.00 -14.97 -2.20
N GLN A 193 12.06 -15.92 -1.27
CA GLN A 193 10.92 -16.71 -0.79
C GLN A 193 11.01 -16.89 0.72
N SER A 194 10.04 -16.40 1.48
CA SER A 194 9.98 -16.51 2.96
C SER A 194 11.31 -16.24 3.69
N THR A 195 12.07 -15.21 3.28
CA THR A 195 13.33 -14.82 3.94
C THR A 195 13.18 -13.47 4.65
N SER A 196 13.82 -13.32 5.81
CA SER A 196 13.98 -12.06 6.54
C SER A 196 14.84 -11.06 5.77
N ALA A 197 15.83 -11.53 5.01
CA ALA A 197 16.57 -10.69 4.04
C ALA A 197 15.63 -10.13 2.95
N GLY A 198 14.67 -10.94 2.49
CA GLY A 198 13.61 -10.54 1.58
C GLY A 198 12.60 -9.58 2.20
N PHE A 199 12.24 -9.79 3.46
CA PHE A 199 11.44 -8.83 4.23
C PHE A 199 12.19 -7.50 4.38
N ARG A 200 13.49 -7.51 4.68
CA ARG A 200 14.33 -6.29 4.71
C ARG A 200 14.37 -5.61 3.34
N ALA A 201 14.48 -6.34 2.24
CA ALA A 201 14.40 -5.77 0.90
C ALA A 201 13.05 -5.05 0.65
N VAL A 202 11.94 -5.68 1.05
CA VAL A 202 10.60 -5.09 0.99
C VAL A 202 10.49 -3.84 1.88
N LEU A 203 10.98 -3.87 3.13
CA LEU A 203 11.02 -2.73 4.05
C LEU A 203 11.87 -1.56 3.50
N LEU A 204 13.02 -1.87 2.89
CA LEU A 204 13.88 -0.92 2.17
C LEU A 204 13.28 -0.46 0.83
N SER A 205 12.03 -0.84 0.52
CA SER A 205 11.29 -0.47 -0.70
C SER A 205 12.02 -0.85 -2.01
N LYS A 206 12.87 -1.89 -1.96
CA LYS A 206 13.59 -2.42 -3.12
C LYS A 206 12.61 -3.16 -4.06
N PRO A 207 12.81 -3.09 -5.38
CA PRO A 207 12.01 -3.85 -6.34
C PRO A 207 12.15 -5.35 -6.07
N THR A 208 11.12 -5.97 -5.49
CA THR A 208 11.22 -7.33 -4.93
C THR A 208 10.20 -8.28 -5.55
N VAL A 209 10.68 -9.38 -6.11
CA VAL A 209 9.88 -10.56 -6.44
C VAL A 209 9.83 -11.49 -5.23
N TYR A 210 8.61 -11.79 -4.78
CA TYR A 210 8.35 -12.88 -3.84
C TYR A 210 8.03 -14.13 -4.66
N LEU A 211 8.98 -15.06 -4.73
CA LEU A 211 8.77 -16.38 -5.30
C LEU A 211 7.90 -17.20 -4.35
N ASN A 212 6.83 -17.76 -4.87
CA ASN A 212 6.05 -18.80 -4.20
C ASN A 212 5.67 -19.85 -5.24
N LEU A 213 6.67 -20.63 -5.65
CA LEU A 213 6.57 -21.64 -6.71
C LEU A 213 5.89 -22.93 -6.23
N HIS A 214 4.91 -22.81 -5.33
CA HIS A 214 4.17 -23.89 -4.68
C HIS A 214 2.66 -23.56 -4.75
N ASP A 215 1.80 -24.57 -4.85
CA ASP A 215 0.34 -24.39 -5.01
C ASP A 215 -0.39 -23.92 -3.73
N TYR A 216 0.34 -23.39 -2.75
CA TYR A 216 -0.17 -22.86 -1.49
C TYR A 216 -0.15 -21.33 -1.50
N LYS A 217 -1.08 -20.70 -0.78
CA LYS A 217 -1.11 -19.23 -0.68
C LYS A 217 0.19 -18.71 -0.08
N ASP A 218 0.53 -17.47 -0.41
CA ASP A 218 1.71 -16.80 0.14
C ASP A 218 1.80 -16.98 1.65
N TYR A 219 3.00 -17.37 2.07
CA TYR A 219 3.34 -17.43 3.47
C TYR A 219 3.43 -15.99 3.99
N GLU A 220 4.46 -15.20 3.71
CA GLU A 220 4.43 -13.78 4.13
C GLU A 220 3.48 -12.90 3.29
N PRO A 221 2.75 -11.95 3.92
CA PRO A 221 1.68 -11.18 3.26
C PRO A 221 2.17 -10.17 2.22
N TYR A 222 3.48 -10.02 2.02
CA TYR A 222 4.08 -8.92 1.25
C TYR A 222 3.63 -8.88 -0.22
N ALA A 223 3.34 -10.04 -0.82
CA ALA A 223 2.84 -10.13 -2.20
C ALA A 223 1.34 -9.84 -2.32
N GLU A 224 0.55 -10.22 -1.30
CA GLU A 224 -0.88 -9.93 -1.22
C GLU A 224 -1.12 -8.43 -1.01
N GLU A 225 -0.50 -7.87 0.04
CA GLU A 225 -0.43 -6.42 0.30
C GLU A 225 0.30 -5.68 -0.84
N GLY A 226 1.13 -6.37 -1.61
CA GLY A 226 1.79 -5.87 -2.81
C GLY A 226 2.95 -4.91 -2.57
N ALA A 227 3.59 -5.05 -1.42
CA ALA A 227 4.95 -4.59 -1.15
C ALA A 227 6.02 -5.46 -1.87
N ALA A 228 5.60 -6.57 -2.50
CA ALA A 228 6.34 -7.37 -3.46
C ALA A 228 5.46 -7.79 -4.66
N LEU A 229 6.07 -8.21 -5.77
CA LEU A 229 5.37 -8.96 -6.83
C LEU A 229 5.45 -10.46 -6.52
N GLY A 230 4.30 -11.08 -6.26
CA GLY A 230 4.19 -12.54 -6.17
C GLY A 230 4.42 -13.21 -7.54
N VAL A 231 5.20 -14.29 -7.55
CA VAL A 231 5.47 -15.13 -8.72
C VAL A 231 5.20 -16.58 -8.35
N TYR A 232 4.19 -17.16 -9.00
CA TYR A 232 3.58 -18.44 -8.63
C TYR A 232 3.87 -19.55 -9.65
N SER A 233 4.49 -19.22 -10.78
CA SER A 233 5.09 -20.17 -11.71
C SER A 233 6.39 -19.60 -12.27
N LEU A 234 7.36 -20.45 -12.63
CA LEU A 234 8.62 -19.98 -13.22
C LEU A 234 8.40 -19.12 -14.47
N SER A 235 7.43 -19.49 -15.32
CA SER A 235 7.01 -18.69 -16.48
C SER A 235 6.52 -17.26 -16.16
N GLN A 236 6.17 -16.95 -14.91
CA GLN A 236 5.85 -15.59 -14.46
C GLN A 236 7.08 -14.80 -13.95
N LEU A 237 8.17 -15.48 -13.57
CA LEU A 237 9.38 -14.83 -13.05
C LEU A 237 9.92 -13.81 -14.06
N ASN A 238 10.09 -14.22 -15.31
CA ASN A 238 10.61 -13.38 -16.37
C ASN A 238 9.73 -12.15 -16.66
N PRO A 239 8.40 -12.28 -16.87
CA PRO A 239 7.48 -11.14 -16.90
C PRO A 239 7.56 -10.20 -15.69
N SER A 240 7.70 -10.72 -14.47
CA SER A 240 7.74 -9.92 -13.24
C SER A 240 9.07 -9.18 -13.05
N ILE A 241 10.20 -9.83 -13.37
CA ILE A 241 11.51 -9.15 -13.47
C ILE A 241 11.45 -8.07 -14.55
N GLU A 242 10.95 -8.38 -15.74
CA GLU A 242 10.75 -7.38 -16.79
C GLU A 242 9.81 -6.23 -16.37
N ALA A 243 8.80 -6.49 -15.53
CA ALA A 243 7.90 -5.46 -15.00
C ALA A 243 8.64 -4.54 -14.01
N LEU A 244 9.47 -5.09 -13.11
CA LEU A 244 10.29 -4.32 -12.16
C LEU A 244 11.39 -3.52 -12.86
N ILE A 245 11.99 -4.06 -13.93
CA ILE A 245 12.92 -3.32 -14.81
C ILE A 245 12.25 -2.10 -15.43
N LYS A 246 11.00 -2.26 -15.89
CA LYS A 246 10.24 -1.18 -16.55
C LYS A 246 9.62 -0.20 -15.55
N GLN A 247 9.27 -0.64 -14.34
CA GLN A 247 8.65 0.16 -13.29
C GLN A 247 9.08 -0.35 -11.91
N PRO A 248 10.24 0.10 -11.37
CA PRO A 248 10.78 -0.37 -10.08
C PRO A 248 9.81 -0.21 -8.91
N ASP A 249 8.96 0.82 -8.97
CA ASP A 249 8.01 1.19 -7.94
C ASP A 249 6.70 0.38 -7.96
N ILE A 250 6.58 -0.66 -8.80
CA ILE A 250 5.35 -1.48 -8.91
C ILE A 250 5.09 -2.35 -7.66
N CYS A 251 6.14 -2.71 -6.90
CA CYS A 251 6.06 -3.33 -5.56
C CYS A 251 5.64 -2.33 -4.46
N ARG A 252 4.77 -1.38 -4.79
CA ARG A 252 4.14 -0.44 -3.85
C ARG A 252 2.66 -0.35 -4.17
N LYS A 253 1.97 -1.50 -4.27
CA LYS A 253 0.50 -1.52 -4.41
C LYS A 253 -0.10 -0.70 -3.27
N ASP A 254 -1.18 0.00 -3.60
CA ASP A 254 -2.21 0.50 -2.68
C ASP A 254 -1.75 0.79 -1.24
N GLN A 255 -0.85 1.78 -1.13
CA GLN A 255 -1.12 2.88 -0.21
C GLN A 255 -2.59 3.28 -0.41
N THR A 256 -3.45 2.78 0.45
CA THR A 256 -4.86 3.16 0.48
C THR A 256 -4.88 4.67 0.58
N ILE A 257 -5.38 5.35 -0.45
CA ILE A 257 -5.29 6.81 -0.53
C ILE A 257 -5.98 7.35 0.72
N PHE A 258 -5.17 7.93 1.61
CA PHE A 258 -5.59 8.40 2.91
C PHE A 258 -6.79 9.33 2.75
N SER A 259 -7.77 9.11 3.61
CA SER A 259 -9.11 9.62 3.43
C SER A 259 -9.81 9.88 4.77
N ALA A 260 -10.98 10.49 4.71
CA ALA A 260 -11.83 10.71 5.89
C ALA A 260 -12.12 9.42 6.69
N VAL A 261 -12.07 8.24 6.04
CA VAL A 261 -12.24 6.94 6.69
C VAL A 261 -11.11 6.64 7.68
N ASP A 262 -9.89 7.06 7.35
CA ASP A 262 -8.69 6.67 8.09
C ASP A 262 -8.51 7.62 9.30
N ILE A 263 -8.89 8.90 9.12
CA ILE A 263 -9.21 9.83 10.22
C ILE A 263 -10.30 9.25 11.13
N LEU A 264 -11.43 8.79 10.59
CA LEU A 264 -12.54 8.28 11.40
C LEU A 264 -12.14 7.01 12.19
N LYS A 265 -11.40 6.08 11.59
CA LYS A 265 -10.83 4.90 12.25
C LYS A 265 -9.94 5.31 13.43
N PHE A 266 -9.05 6.29 13.22
CA PHE A 266 -8.19 6.83 14.27
C PHE A 266 -9.00 7.48 15.40
N LEU A 267 -9.93 8.38 15.08
CA LEU A 267 -10.73 9.11 16.09
C LEU A 267 -11.59 8.17 16.93
N THR A 268 -12.22 7.16 16.32
CA THR A 268 -12.96 6.11 17.04
C THR A 268 -12.04 5.31 17.96
N LYS A 269 -10.79 5.00 17.53
CA LYS A 269 -9.79 4.33 18.38
C LYS A 269 -9.32 5.20 19.56
N GLN A 270 -9.32 6.53 19.40
CA GLN A 270 -9.05 7.50 20.47
C GLN A 270 -10.30 7.80 21.34
N ASN A 271 -11.39 7.02 21.21
CA ASN A 271 -12.66 7.20 21.91
C ASN A 271 -13.30 8.60 21.72
N ILE A 272 -13.00 9.29 20.62
CA ILE A 272 -13.54 10.62 20.33
C ILE A 272 -15.02 10.49 19.95
N LYS A 273 -15.86 11.26 20.64
CA LYS A 273 -17.33 11.24 20.48
C LYS A 273 -17.74 11.89 19.15
N ILE A 274 -17.81 11.09 18.09
CA ILE A 274 -18.36 11.51 16.80
C ILE A 274 -19.86 11.81 16.97
N VAL A 275 -20.27 13.08 16.94
CA VAL A 275 -21.67 13.49 17.18
C VAL A 275 -22.54 13.52 15.91
N GLY A 276 -21.91 13.61 14.73
CA GLY A 276 -22.55 13.67 13.41
C GLY A 276 -21.53 13.47 12.30
N LEU A 277 -22.00 13.17 11.09
CA LEU A 277 -21.17 12.92 9.91
C LEU A 277 -21.76 13.64 8.69
N ILE A 278 -20.94 14.44 7.98
CA ILE A 278 -21.32 15.09 6.73
C ILE A 278 -20.59 14.37 5.59
N ILE A 279 -21.34 13.76 4.66
CA ILE A 279 -20.79 13.04 3.51
C ILE A 279 -21.18 13.68 2.18
N HIS A 280 -20.43 13.31 1.14
CA HIS A 280 -20.84 13.53 -0.23
C HIS A 280 -22.06 12.62 -0.56
N PRO A 281 -23.03 13.07 -1.37
CA PRO A 281 -24.04 12.19 -1.97
C PRO A 281 -23.40 11.04 -2.75
N ALA A 282 -24.08 9.90 -2.87
CA ALA A 282 -23.55 8.67 -3.46
C ALA A 282 -22.86 8.88 -4.83
N LYS A 283 -23.44 9.70 -5.71
CA LYS A 283 -22.88 10.12 -7.02
C LYS A 283 -21.44 10.67 -6.96
N PHE A 284 -21.01 11.16 -5.79
CA PHE A 284 -19.71 11.77 -5.55
C PHE A 284 -18.92 11.10 -4.40
N SER A 285 -19.38 9.96 -3.86
CA SER A 285 -18.82 9.35 -2.66
C SER A 285 -18.45 7.88 -2.88
N LYS A 286 -17.15 7.57 -2.93
CA LYS A 286 -16.66 6.17 -3.03
C LYS A 286 -16.56 5.43 -1.68
N LYS A 287 -16.52 6.17 -0.56
CA LYS A 287 -16.38 5.63 0.81
C LYS A 287 -17.52 6.07 1.76
N GLY A 288 -18.61 6.63 1.24
CA GLY A 288 -19.70 7.18 2.07
C GLY A 288 -20.33 6.13 3.00
N GLU A 289 -20.61 4.94 2.48
CA GLU A 289 -21.17 3.83 3.26
C GLU A 289 -20.18 3.27 4.28
N GLU A 290 -18.87 3.24 3.95
CA GLU A 290 -17.83 2.87 4.91
C GLU A 290 -17.78 3.87 6.08
N LEU A 291 -17.82 5.17 5.80
CA LEU A 291 -17.88 6.21 6.84
C LEU A 291 -19.11 6.07 7.74
N VAL A 292 -20.31 5.87 7.15
CA VAL A 292 -21.54 5.67 7.92
C VAL A 292 -21.42 4.43 8.81
N ARG A 293 -21.01 3.28 8.25
CA ARG A 293 -20.82 2.01 8.97
C ARG A 293 -19.81 2.13 10.13
N LEU A 294 -18.69 2.81 9.91
CA LEU A 294 -17.65 3.02 10.92
C LEU A 294 -18.07 4.00 12.01
N SER A 295 -18.86 5.03 11.67
CA SER A 295 -19.34 6.02 12.64
C SER A 295 -20.36 5.46 13.64
N ARG A 296 -21.04 4.36 13.28
CA ARG A 296 -22.18 3.76 14.02
C ARG A 296 -23.31 4.76 14.34
N LEU A 297 -23.39 5.87 13.61
CA LEU A 297 -24.39 6.92 13.83
C LEU A 297 -25.78 6.52 13.29
N PRO A 298 -26.86 6.90 13.97
CA PRO A 298 -28.21 6.78 13.44
C PRO A 298 -28.42 7.72 12.23
N LYS A 299 -29.36 7.37 11.34
CA LYS A 299 -29.58 8.08 10.06
C LYS A 299 -29.83 9.58 10.20
N ASN A 300 -30.46 10.03 11.30
CA ASN A 300 -30.71 11.46 11.57
C ASN A 300 -29.46 12.26 11.98
N LYS A 301 -28.29 11.63 12.04
CA LYS A 301 -26.97 12.26 12.29
C LYS A 301 -26.03 12.15 11.07
N ILE A 302 -26.55 11.66 9.93
CA ILE A 302 -25.85 11.60 8.64
C ILE A 302 -26.41 12.70 7.73
N PHE A 303 -25.56 13.62 7.30
CA PHE A 303 -25.93 14.76 6.47
C PHE A 303 -25.22 14.71 5.11
N TYR A 304 -25.80 15.38 4.12
CA TYR A 304 -25.27 15.41 2.75
C TYR A 304 -24.81 16.82 2.36
N GLY A 305 -23.61 16.91 1.77
CA GLY A 305 -22.93 18.19 1.49
C GLY A 305 -23.65 19.13 0.53
N ASP A 306 -24.52 18.59 -0.34
CA ASP A 306 -25.39 19.37 -1.23
C ASP A 306 -26.58 20.03 -0.51
N ARG A 307 -26.99 19.50 0.66
CA ARG A 307 -28.04 20.05 1.53
C ARG A 307 -27.50 20.75 2.79
N LEU A 308 -26.18 20.76 3.00
CA LEU A 308 -25.51 21.31 4.19
C LEU A 308 -25.96 22.73 4.60
N ASN A 309 -26.45 23.52 3.64
CA ASN A 309 -26.83 24.92 3.84
C ASN A 309 -28.35 25.17 3.95
N THR A 310 -29.21 24.14 4.02
CA THR A 310 -30.65 24.35 4.27
C THR A 310 -30.95 24.59 5.76
N ASN A 311 -32.03 25.29 6.08
CA ASN A 311 -32.36 25.69 7.45
C ASN A 311 -32.54 24.48 8.39
N GLU A 312 -33.13 23.40 7.87
CA GLU A 312 -33.37 22.15 8.61
C GLU A 312 -32.04 21.46 8.91
N THR A 313 -31.13 21.43 7.93
CA THR A 313 -29.79 20.83 8.06
C THR A 313 -28.91 21.62 9.02
N VAL A 314 -28.89 22.95 8.92
CA VAL A 314 -28.17 23.84 9.84
C VAL A 314 -28.71 23.69 11.26
N THR A 315 -30.03 23.64 11.45
CA THR A 315 -30.66 23.48 12.76
C THR A 315 -30.38 22.11 13.37
N ALA A 316 -30.52 21.03 12.59
CA ALA A 316 -30.21 19.68 13.04
C ALA A 316 -28.73 19.53 13.45
N ILE A 317 -27.81 20.12 12.68
CA ILE A 317 -26.37 20.13 12.98
C ILE A 317 -26.07 20.95 14.25
N ARG A 318 -26.68 22.15 14.41
CA ARG A 318 -26.52 22.98 15.62
C ARG A 318 -27.00 22.26 16.88
N ASN A 319 -28.09 21.50 16.79
CA ASN A 319 -28.62 20.70 17.89
C ASN A 319 -27.69 19.55 18.34
N LEU A 320 -26.68 19.17 17.54
CA LEU A 320 -25.67 18.18 17.96
C LEU A 320 -24.61 18.75 18.91
N LYS A 321 -24.50 20.09 19.02
CA LYS A 321 -23.48 20.80 19.81
C LYS A 321 -22.06 20.24 19.59
N PRO A 322 -21.54 20.26 18.35
CA PRO A 322 -20.20 19.78 18.04
C PRO A 322 -19.13 20.74 18.62
N ASP A 323 -18.01 20.20 19.11
CA ASP A 323 -16.89 21.04 19.58
C ASP A 323 -15.96 21.46 18.43
N LEU A 324 -15.77 20.58 17.43
CA LEU A 324 -14.84 20.76 16.33
C LEU A 324 -15.39 20.12 15.05
N PHE A 325 -15.22 20.80 13.91
CA PHE A 325 -15.42 20.21 12.59
C PHE A 325 -14.10 19.84 11.93
N LEU A 326 -14.06 18.68 11.27
CA LEU A 326 -12.90 18.19 10.51
C LEU A 326 -13.30 17.98 9.04
N SER A 327 -12.86 18.88 8.17
CA SER A 327 -13.02 18.78 6.72
C SER A 327 -11.84 18.05 6.09
N ILE A 328 -12.10 16.89 5.48
CA ILE A 328 -11.09 16.01 4.89
C ILE A 328 -11.51 15.69 3.45
N ASN A 329 -10.84 16.30 2.45
CA ASN A 329 -11.19 16.17 1.03
C ASN A 329 -12.68 16.48 0.71
N PHE A 330 -13.29 17.40 1.45
CA PHE A 330 -14.68 17.81 1.25
C PHE A 330 -14.80 18.83 0.10
N ARG A 331 -15.82 18.69 -0.77
CA ARG A 331 -15.94 19.48 -2.01
C ARG A 331 -16.89 20.67 -1.97
N TYR A 332 -17.61 20.86 -0.88
CA TYR A 332 -18.65 21.88 -0.74
C TYR A 332 -18.15 23.00 0.16
N LEU A 333 -18.39 24.25 -0.22
CA LEU A 333 -18.06 25.40 0.62
C LEU A 333 -19.00 25.43 1.83
N LEU A 334 -18.42 25.50 3.03
CA LEU A 334 -19.15 25.82 4.25
C LEU A 334 -19.46 27.32 4.23
N LYS A 335 -20.70 27.70 4.56
CA LYS A 335 -21.07 29.11 4.78
C LYS A 335 -20.94 29.45 6.27
N ASP A 336 -20.90 30.73 6.60
CA ASP A 336 -20.76 31.26 7.97
C ASP A 336 -21.75 30.62 8.97
N GLN A 337 -23.00 30.39 8.55
CA GLN A 337 -24.05 29.70 9.33
C GLN A 337 -23.71 28.26 9.77
N ILE A 338 -22.70 27.64 9.14
CA ILE A 338 -22.14 26.32 9.46
C ILE A 338 -20.75 26.45 10.09
N ILE A 339 -19.90 27.38 9.60
CA ILE A 339 -18.56 27.65 10.17
C ILE A 339 -18.66 28.06 11.66
N SER A 340 -19.71 28.81 12.01
CA SER A 340 -19.99 29.31 13.37
C SER A 340 -20.65 28.31 14.31
N VAL A 341 -20.93 27.07 13.88
CA VAL A 341 -21.61 26.07 14.73
C VAL A 341 -20.67 25.40 15.76
N PRO A 342 -19.49 24.86 15.38
CA PRO A 342 -18.57 24.27 16.35
C PRO A 342 -17.86 25.30 17.23
N SER A 343 -17.75 25.03 18.54
CA SER A 343 -17.17 25.96 19.53
C SER A 343 -15.69 26.28 19.30
N HIS A 344 -14.91 25.33 18.78
CA HIS A 344 -13.51 25.50 18.37
C HIS A 344 -13.37 25.71 16.84
N GLY A 345 -14.48 25.96 16.13
CA GLY A 345 -14.48 26.19 14.69
C GLY A 345 -14.25 24.92 13.85
N CYS A 346 -13.80 25.12 12.62
CA CYS A 346 -13.60 24.06 11.64
C CYS A 346 -12.13 24.00 11.20
N ILE A 347 -11.52 22.81 11.21
CA ILE A 347 -10.21 22.56 10.62
C ILE A 347 -10.38 21.83 9.28
N ASN A 348 -9.67 22.28 8.25
CA ASN A 348 -9.59 21.65 6.93
C ASN A 348 -8.20 21.07 6.68
N LEU A 349 -8.15 19.97 5.95
CA LEU A 349 -6.95 19.46 5.31
C LEU A 349 -6.84 19.99 3.88
N HIS A 350 -5.73 20.67 3.58
CA HIS A 350 -5.31 21.02 2.23
C HIS A 350 -4.09 20.23 1.77
N PHE A 351 -4.09 19.81 0.50
CA PHE A 351 -3.00 19.06 -0.16
C PHE A 351 -1.97 20.01 -0.82
N GLY A 352 -1.71 21.16 -0.19
CA GLY A 352 -0.73 22.14 -0.62
C GLY A 352 -0.06 22.82 0.58
N TYR A 353 1.13 23.38 0.34
CA TYR A 353 1.90 24.14 1.34
C TYR A 353 1.42 25.60 1.34
N LEU A 354 0.35 25.89 2.08
CA LEU A 354 -0.25 27.24 2.14
C LEU A 354 0.77 28.30 2.58
N PRO A 355 0.82 29.49 1.94
CA PRO A 355 -0.20 30.07 1.06
C PRO A 355 -0.20 29.58 -0.40
N TYR A 356 0.74 28.72 -0.82
CA TYR A 356 0.83 28.29 -2.22
C TYR A 356 -0.33 27.36 -2.60
N ASN A 357 -0.84 27.56 -3.81
CA ASN A 357 -1.83 26.71 -4.50
C ASN A 357 -3.11 26.46 -3.69
N ARG A 358 -3.78 27.52 -3.25
CA ARG A 358 -5.13 27.45 -2.67
C ARG A 358 -6.13 26.86 -3.67
N GLY A 359 -7.22 26.26 -3.21
CA GLY A 359 -8.25 25.68 -4.05
C GLY A 359 -8.03 24.19 -4.31
N VAL A 360 -7.97 23.77 -5.58
CA VAL A 360 -7.97 22.33 -5.93
C VAL A 360 -6.86 21.91 -6.88
N PHE A 361 -6.44 20.65 -6.73
CA PHE A 361 -5.29 20.04 -7.42
C PHE A 361 -3.94 20.67 -7.06
N ALA A 362 -3.78 21.11 -5.81
CA ALA A 362 -2.57 21.76 -5.30
C ALA A 362 -1.30 20.90 -5.44
N ASP A 363 -1.46 19.57 -5.45
CA ASP A 363 -0.46 18.58 -5.84
C ASP A 363 0.06 18.84 -7.27
N ALA A 364 -0.83 18.89 -8.27
CA ALA A 364 -0.46 19.18 -9.65
C ALA A 364 0.07 20.61 -9.82
N TRP A 365 -0.57 21.62 -9.20
CA TRP A 365 -0.13 23.01 -9.32
C TRP A 365 1.25 23.26 -8.69
N SER A 366 1.64 22.52 -7.64
CA SER A 366 3.01 22.61 -7.10
C SER A 366 4.08 22.18 -8.10
N ILE A 367 3.74 21.29 -9.04
CA ILE A 367 4.62 20.91 -10.15
C ILE A 367 4.57 21.97 -11.25
N ILE A 368 3.38 22.49 -11.60
CA ILE A 368 3.17 23.43 -12.73
C ILE A 368 3.78 24.80 -12.42
N ASP A 369 3.39 25.40 -11.30
CA ASP A 369 3.82 26.74 -10.86
C ASP A 369 5.24 26.72 -10.22
N ASP A 370 5.86 25.53 -10.18
CA ASP A 370 7.11 25.17 -9.50
C ASP A 370 7.22 25.60 -8.03
N THR A 371 6.08 25.75 -7.35
CA THR A 371 5.99 26.14 -5.93
C THR A 371 6.28 24.97 -4.97
N PRO A 372 6.46 25.23 -3.66
CA PRO A 372 6.61 24.18 -2.64
C PRO A 372 5.40 23.23 -2.59
N ALA A 373 5.67 21.93 -2.50
CA ALA A 373 4.67 20.91 -2.21
C ALA A 373 4.61 20.63 -0.69
N GLY A 374 3.45 20.25 -0.18
CA GLY A 374 3.28 19.94 1.24
C GLY A 374 1.82 19.77 1.64
N ILE A 375 1.59 19.47 2.91
CA ILE A 375 0.28 19.31 3.54
C ILE A 375 0.09 20.44 4.54
N THR A 376 -1.11 21.03 4.55
CA THR A 376 -1.50 22.01 5.58
C THR A 376 -2.83 21.61 6.23
N TYR A 377 -2.86 21.55 7.56
CA TYR A 377 -4.10 21.65 8.32
C TYR A 377 -4.29 23.11 8.73
N HIS A 378 -5.45 23.70 8.43
CA HIS A 378 -5.75 25.10 8.73
C HIS A 378 -7.19 25.28 9.20
N LEU A 379 -7.47 26.37 9.91
CA LEU A 379 -8.83 26.78 10.24
C LEU A 379 -9.55 27.25 8.97
N ILE A 380 -10.86 27.00 8.88
CA ILE A 380 -11.71 27.53 7.82
C ILE A 380 -12.22 28.92 8.23
N ASP A 381 -12.02 29.88 7.33
CA ASP A 381 -12.58 31.22 7.31
C ASP A 381 -13.55 31.36 6.11
N PRO A 382 -14.21 32.51 5.87
CA PRO A 382 -15.10 32.69 4.71
C PRO A 382 -14.41 32.68 3.33
N GLY A 383 -13.07 32.63 3.30
CA GLY A 383 -12.29 32.51 2.08
C GLY A 383 -12.08 31.06 1.62
N ILE A 384 -11.18 30.85 0.67
CA ILE A 384 -10.83 29.51 0.17
C ILE A 384 -9.36 29.27 0.50
N ASP A 385 -9.15 28.43 1.53
CA ASP A 385 -7.84 28.05 2.08
C ASP A 385 -6.97 29.24 2.53
N THR A 386 -7.60 30.31 3.04
CA THR A 386 -6.95 31.53 3.56
C THR A 386 -6.77 31.56 5.08
N GLY A 387 -7.58 30.80 5.82
CA GLY A 387 -7.57 30.77 7.28
C GLY A 387 -6.26 30.29 7.91
N LYS A 388 -6.12 30.54 9.22
CA LYS A 388 -4.86 30.36 9.97
C LYS A 388 -4.42 28.90 10.02
N ILE A 389 -3.14 28.66 9.80
CA ILE A 389 -2.50 27.35 9.82
C ILE A 389 -2.50 26.78 11.25
N VAL A 390 -2.98 25.55 11.40
CA VAL A 390 -2.91 24.73 12.61
C VAL A 390 -1.55 24.03 12.68
N VAL A 391 -1.19 23.36 11.59
CA VAL A 391 0.10 22.68 11.39
C VAL A 391 0.35 22.50 9.90
N GLN A 392 1.61 22.41 9.49
CA GLN A 392 2.03 22.25 8.11
C GLN A 392 3.29 21.40 8.02
N GLN A 393 3.44 20.64 6.93
CA GLN A 393 4.67 19.90 6.61
C GLN A 393 4.97 20.00 5.11
N GLN A 394 6.20 20.39 4.77
CA GLN A 394 6.68 20.40 3.39
C GLN A 394 6.99 18.97 2.92
N VAL A 395 6.84 18.71 1.61
CA VAL A 395 7.14 17.42 0.97
C VAL A 395 8.09 17.64 -0.19
N GLU A 396 9.14 16.82 -0.28
CA GLU A 396 10.15 16.94 -1.33
C GLU A 396 9.61 16.49 -2.69
N LYS A 397 9.70 17.42 -3.66
CA LYS A 397 9.19 17.32 -5.02
C LYS A 397 10.34 17.11 -6.00
N SER A 398 10.55 15.86 -6.43
CA SER A 398 11.60 15.49 -7.37
C SER A 398 11.36 16.08 -8.77
N LEU A 399 12.42 16.18 -9.57
CA LEU A 399 12.30 16.40 -11.02
C LEU A 399 11.62 15.22 -11.75
N THR A 400 11.72 14.01 -11.21
CA THR A 400 11.02 12.81 -11.71
C THR A 400 9.57 12.67 -11.22
N ASP A 401 9.13 13.47 -10.25
CA ASP A 401 7.78 13.33 -9.71
C ASP A 401 6.71 13.64 -10.75
N THR A 402 5.68 12.81 -10.75
CA THR A 402 4.43 12.97 -11.47
C THR A 402 3.32 13.41 -10.51
N GLY A 403 2.17 13.83 -11.03
CA GLY A 403 0.99 14.11 -10.20
C GLY A 403 0.62 12.93 -9.29
N LYS A 404 0.69 11.68 -9.79
CA LYS A 404 0.42 10.48 -8.98
C LYS A 404 1.46 10.24 -7.88
N SER A 405 2.76 10.28 -8.19
CA SER A 405 3.81 9.98 -7.20
C SER A 405 3.90 11.06 -6.12
N LEU A 406 3.79 12.35 -6.50
CA LEU A 406 3.76 13.44 -5.53
C LEU A 406 2.49 13.38 -4.67
N TYR A 407 1.32 13.11 -5.27
CA TYR A 407 0.09 12.93 -4.52
C TYR A 407 0.18 11.77 -3.51
N GLN A 408 0.88 10.67 -3.84
CA GLN A 408 1.14 9.58 -2.89
C GLN A 408 2.01 10.03 -1.70
N LYS A 409 3.12 10.75 -1.94
CA LYS A 409 3.95 11.34 -0.88
C LYS A 409 3.13 12.26 0.04
N LEU A 410 2.36 13.18 -0.55
CA LEU A 410 1.46 14.10 0.16
C LEU A 410 0.41 13.34 0.98
N THR A 411 -0.15 12.28 0.42
CA THR A 411 -1.18 11.42 1.03
C THR A 411 -0.67 10.70 2.28
N LEU A 412 0.55 10.16 2.26
CA LEU A 412 1.21 9.64 3.46
C LEU A 412 1.40 10.75 4.51
N THR A 413 2.00 11.87 4.09
CA THR A 413 2.30 13.00 4.99
C THR A 413 1.05 13.54 5.68
N ALA A 414 -0.12 13.53 5.02
CA ALA A 414 -1.37 14.01 5.59
C ALA A 414 -1.85 13.20 6.80
N TYR A 415 -1.73 11.86 6.74
CA TYR A 415 -2.10 10.99 7.87
C TYR A 415 -1.11 11.13 9.02
N ASP A 416 0.19 11.05 8.71
CA ASP A 416 1.27 11.18 9.66
C ASP A 416 1.19 12.50 10.44
N LEU A 417 1.00 13.62 9.73
CA LEU A 417 0.89 14.94 10.32
C LEU A 417 -0.35 15.07 11.20
N PHE A 418 -1.48 14.46 10.82
CA PHE A 418 -2.69 14.43 11.66
C PHE A 418 -2.44 13.68 12.96
N VAL A 419 -1.93 12.44 12.89
CA VAL A 419 -1.70 11.59 14.06
C VAL A 419 -0.72 12.25 15.03
N LYS A 420 0.37 12.85 14.52
CA LYS A 420 1.38 13.57 15.32
C LYS A 420 0.84 14.87 15.95
N THR A 421 -0.16 15.51 15.34
CA THR A 421 -0.71 16.78 15.82
C THR A 421 -1.99 16.61 16.64
N TRP A 422 -2.69 15.48 16.52
CA TRP A 422 -3.99 15.26 17.15
C TRP A 422 -4.03 15.57 18.66
N PRO A 423 -3.04 15.17 19.50
CA PRO A 423 -3.05 15.52 20.93
C PRO A 423 -3.09 17.03 21.19
N LYS A 424 -2.48 17.84 20.32
CA LYS A 424 -2.54 19.31 20.40
C LYS A 424 -3.88 19.85 19.93
N ILE A 425 -4.48 19.27 18.89
CA ILE A 425 -5.81 19.65 18.40
C ILE A 425 -6.88 19.34 19.47
N GLN A 426 -6.85 18.14 20.04
CA GLN A 426 -7.77 17.68 21.08
C GLN A 426 -7.72 18.55 22.34
N ASN A 427 -6.54 18.96 22.78
CA ASN A 427 -6.35 19.81 23.96
C ASN A 427 -6.33 21.31 23.64
N TRP A 428 -6.61 21.69 22.39
CA TRP A 428 -6.48 23.05 21.84
C TRP A 428 -5.13 23.76 22.14
N SER A 429 -4.07 22.98 22.35
CA SER A 429 -2.76 23.45 22.84
C SER A 429 -1.81 23.83 21.70
N PHE A 430 -2.31 24.62 20.75
CA PHE A 430 -1.56 25.14 19.61
C PHE A 430 -1.90 26.61 19.34
N LYS A 431 -1.00 27.33 18.66
CA LYS A 431 -1.18 28.74 18.30
C LYS A 431 -1.38 28.85 16.78
N PRO A 432 -2.59 29.17 16.28
CA PRO A 432 -2.84 29.28 14.85
C PRO A 432 -1.99 30.39 14.20
N ILE A 433 -1.29 30.08 13.12
CA ILE A 433 -0.38 30.99 12.42
C ILE A 433 -1.11 31.65 11.24
N THR A 434 -1.10 32.98 11.17
CA THR A 434 -1.62 33.72 10.00
C THR A 434 -0.76 33.43 8.78
N GLN A 435 -1.37 33.10 7.64
CA GLN A 435 -0.63 32.88 6.39
C GLN A 435 0.09 34.16 5.94
N SER A 436 1.25 34.02 5.29
CA SER A 436 1.89 35.11 4.59
C SER A 436 1.08 35.58 3.37
N SER A 437 1.28 36.83 2.95
CA SER A 437 0.66 37.40 1.76
C SER A 437 1.19 36.74 0.48
N GLY A 438 0.34 36.67 -0.54
CA GLY A 438 0.64 36.01 -1.82
C GLY A 438 0.10 34.58 -1.92
N GLY A 439 0.67 33.80 -2.85
CA GLY A 439 0.24 32.44 -3.19
C GLY A 439 -0.94 32.37 -4.18
N ALA A 440 -0.83 31.52 -5.20
CA ALA A 440 -1.85 31.36 -6.24
C ALA A 440 -3.13 30.67 -5.71
N TYR A 441 -4.26 30.95 -6.36
CA TYR A 441 -5.55 30.27 -6.13
C TYR A 441 -6.07 29.64 -7.42
N HIS A 442 -6.35 28.34 -7.36
CA HIS A 442 -6.68 27.52 -8.53
C HIS A 442 -8.09 26.94 -8.47
N ARG A 443 -8.93 27.37 -9.42
CA ARG A 443 -10.30 26.86 -9.61
C ARG A 443 -10.28 25.50 -10.31
N ARG A 444 -11.30 24.66 -10.04
CA ARG A 444 -11.46 23.32 -10.65
C ARG A 444 -11.45 23.31 -12.18
N SER A 445 -11.90 24.39 -12.83
CA SER A 445 -11.88 24.55 -14.28
C SER A 445 -10.48 24.87 -14.85
N GLY A 446 -9.55 25.38 -14.04
CA GLY A 446 -8.20 25.74 -14.49
C GLY A 446 -7.40 24.53 -14.98
N ILE A 447 -7.53 23.38 -14.31
CA ILE A 447 -6.77 22.18 -14.66
C ILE A 447 -7.11 21.65 -16.06
N SER A 448 -8.36 21.82 -16.50
CA SER A 448 -8.82 21.44 -17.84
C SER A 448 -8.35 22.40 -18.95
N LEU A 449 -7.90 23.61 -18.62
CA LEU A 449 -7.34 24.55 -19.60
C LEU A 449 -5.91 24.17 -20.01
N ILE A 450 -5.15 23.55 -19.10
CA ILE A 450 -3.78 23.06 -19.34
C ILE A 450 -3.74 21.60 -19.82
N ASP A 451 -4.85 20.86 -19.73
CA ASP A 451 -4.93 19.49 -20.25
C ASP A 451 -4.79 19.41 -21.78
N LYS A 452 -5.06 20.49 -22.54
CA LYS A 452 -4.81 20.53 -23.99
C LYS A 452 -3.44 21.15 -24.28
N ILE A 453 -2.52 20.34 -24.81
CA ILE A 453 -1.29 20.79 -25.46
C ILE A 453 -1.63 21.28 -26.87
N ASP A 454 -1.11 22.46 -27.22
CA ASP A 454 -1.20 23.03 -28.56
C ASP A 454 0.15 22.89 -29.25
N LEU A 455 0.22 22.07 -30.31
CA LEU A 455 1.49 21.77 -31.00
C LEU A 455 2.08 22.98 -31.74
N ASN A 456 1.29 24.03 -32.00
CA ASN A 456 1.77 25.25 -32.66
C ASN A 456 2.27 26.31 -31.68
N LYS A 457 2.00 26.14 -30.38
CA LYS A 457 2.42 27.07 -29.33
C LYS A 457 3.88 26.81 -28.93
N LYS A 458 4.65 27.90 -28.75
CA LYS A 458 5.98 27.84 -28.11
C LYS A 458 5.82 27.69 -26.59
N TYR A 459 6.59 26.79 -25.99
CA TYR A 459 6.71 26.56 -24.56
C TYR A 459 8.19 26.59 -24.16
N LEU A 460 8.49 26.93 -22.90
CA LEU A 460 9.77 26.49 -22.31
C LEU A 460 9.69 24.98 -22.07
N ALA A 461 10.80 24.26 -22.32
CA ALA A 461 10.83 22.81 -22.16
C ALA A 461 10.47 22.38 -20.72
N LYS A 462 10.93 23.13 -19.72
CA LYS A 462 10.58 22.96 -18.29
C LYS A 462 9.07 22.98 -18.08
N ASP A 463 8.38 24.00 -18.59
CA ASP A 463 6.95 24.21 -18.37
C ASP A 463 6.11 23.11 -19.01
N LEU A 464 6.48 22.70 -20.24
CA LEU A 464 5.83 21.59 -20.92
C LEU A 464 6.03 20.27 -20.15
N ILE A 465 7.26 19.97 -19.71
CA ILE A 465 7.55 18.80 -18.88
C ILE A 465 6.78 18.85 -17.56
N ASN A 466 6.69 20.02 -16.91
CA ASN A 466 5.92 20.23 -15.68
C ASN A 466 4.42 19.96 -15.89
N ILE A 467 3.80 20.52 -16.94
CA ILE A 467 2.39 20.21 -17.29
C ILE A 467 2.22 18.71 -17.51
N LEU A 468 3.05 18.09 -18.36
CA LEU A 468 2.90 16.69 -18.72
C LEU A 468 3.10 15.74 -17.52
N ARG A 469 4.07 16.00 -16.63
CA ARG A 469 4.27 15.18 -15.42
C ARG A 469 3.23 15.44 -14.34
N ALA A 470 2.82 16.69 -14.12
CA ALA A 470 1.72 17.05 -13.20
C ALA A 470 0.38 16.40 -13.60
N ARG A 471 0.12 16.30 -14.91
CA ARG A 471 -1.09 15.67 -15.45
C ARG A 471 -0.95 14.16 -15.67
N THR A 472 0.24 13.59 -15.48
CA THR A 472 0.43 12.14 -15.41
C THR A 472 -0.09 11.60 -14.07
N PHE A 473 -1.34 11.12 -14.09
CA PHE A 473 -1.97 10.49 -12.92
C PHE A 473 -2.80 9.27 -13.32
N PRO A 474 -2.19 8.07 -13.47
CA PRO A 474 -2.95 6.84 -13.71
C PRO A 474 -3.97 6.54 -12.59
N PRO A 475 -5.19 6.05 -12.91
CA PRO A 475 -5.65 5.61 -14.22
C PRO A 475 -6.18 6.73 -15.13
N TYR A 476 -6.25 7.98 -14.67
CA TYR A 476 -6.78 9.11 -15.45
C TYR A 476 -5.93 9.40 -16.70
N ASN A 477 -6.56 9.92 -17.74
CA ASN A 477 -5.94 10.00 -19.07
C ASN A 477 -4.78 11.00 -19.15
N GLY A 478 -4.85 12.09 -18.39
CA GLY A 478 -3.84 13.15 -18.36
C GLY A 478 -3.99 14.19 -19.48
N ALA A 479 -2.91 14.90 -19.78
CA ALA A 479 -2.86 15.90 -20.85
C ALA A 479 -3.00 15.23 -22.23
N TYR A 480 -3.36 16.01 -23.26
CA TYR A 480 -3.58 15.51 -24.62
C TYR A 480 -3.31 16.58 -25.69
N PHE A 481 -3.08 16.15 -26.92
CA PHE A 481 -3.21 16.98 -28.12
C PHE A 481 -4.29 16.42 -29.06
N LEU A 482 -4.55 17.10 -30.18
CA LEU A 482 -5.55 16.70 -31.18
C LEU A 482 -4.87 16.28 -32.49
N THR A 483 -5.37 15.23 -33.14
CA THR A 483 -5.04 14.94 -34.55
C THR A 483 -5.75 15.93 -35.49
N PRO A 484 -5.37 16.02 -36.78
CA PRO A 484 -6.10 16.82 -37.76
C PRO A 484 -7.59 16.46 -37.88
N GLN A 485 -7.96 15.22 -37.55
CA GLN A 485 -9.34 14.72 -37.52
C GLN A 485 -10.01 14.87 -36.13
N GLY A 486 -9.47 15.72 -35.25
CA GLY A 486 -10.05 16.05 -33.95
C GLY A 486 -9.96 14.96 -32.87
N LYS A 487 -9.29 13.82 -33.12
CA LYS A 487 -9.14 12.75 -32.12
C LYS A 487 -8.13 13.16 -31.04
N LYS A 488 -8.42 12.88 -29.77
CA LYS A 488 -7.48 13.14 -28.66
C LYS A 488 -6.40 12.07 -28.59
N ILE A 489 -5.14 12.48 -28.57
CA ILE A 489 -4.00 11.63 -28.21
C ILE A 489 -3.50 12.08 -26.83
N TYR A 490 -3.61 11.18 -25.84
CA TYR A 490 -3.21 11.46 -24.46
C TYR A 490 -1.73 11.22 -24.22
N LEU A 491 -1.16 11.96 -23.28
CA LEU A 491 0.25 12.01 -22.94
C LEU A 491 0.44 11.65 -21.46
N ARG A 492 1.38 10.74 -21.20
CA ARG A 492 1.87 10.37 -19.87
C ARG A 492 3.39 10.33 -19.92
N LEU A 493 4.07 10.90 -18.93
CA LEU A 493 5.52 10.83 -18.82
C LEU A 493 5.93 9.74 -17.84
N GLN A 494 6.92 8.94 -18.25
CA GLN A 494 7.75 8.18 -17.34
C GLN A 494 9.11 8.88 -17.27
N LEU A 495 9.47 9.33 -16.07
CA LEU A 495 10.71 10.05 -15.82
C LEU A 495 11.63 9.20 -14.94
N TYR A 496 12.92 9.19 -15.28
CA TYR A 496 13.97 8.52 -14.53
C TYR A 496 15.18 9.44 -14.43
N ILE A 497 15.95 9.28 -13.36
CA ILE A 497 17.28 9.88 -13.22
C ILE A 497 18.29 8.92 -13.86
N GLU A 498 19.21 9.45 -14.65
CA GLU A 498 20.38 8.68 -15.06
C GLU A 498 21.27 8.44 -13.84
N LYS A 499 21.65 7.17 -13.67
CA LYS A 499 22.62 6.65 -12.70
C LYS A 499 23.74 6.00 -13.49
#